data_AF-A0A6V7L5P9-F1
#
_entry.id   AF-A0A6V7L5P9-F1
#
_cell.length_a   1.000
_cell.length_b   1.000
_cell.length_c   1.000
_cell.angle_alpha   90.00
_cell.angle_beta   90.00
_cell.angle_gamma   90.00
#
_symmetry.space_group_name_H-M   'P 1'
#
loop_
_entity.id
_entity.type
_entity.pdbx_description
1 polymer ?
#
loop_
_entity_poly.entity_id
_entity_poly.type
_entity_poly.pdbx_seq_one_letter_code
_entity_poly.pdbx_strand_id
1 'polypeptide(L)' 'VGKLREYKIGQVLREQYDGFFGTYYQPSMVYGQSTSLPRTQMSLQLVLAGLFPPNQEQMWNPHLPWLPVATHYVPAE' A
#
# COMPACT_ATOMS: atom_id res chain seq x y z
N VAL A 1 3.87 -14.94 -9.06
CA VAL A 1 4.77 -15.02 -7.87
C VAL A 1 5.15 -13.64 -7.34
N GLY A 2 5.81 -12.77 -8.12
CA GLY A 2 6.24 -11.43 -7.65
C GLY A 2 5.12 -10.58 -7.04
N LYS A 3 3.97 -10.46 -7.73
CA LYS A 3 2.84 -9.67 -7.22
C LYS A 3 2.37 -10.09 -5.82
N LEU A 4 2.18 -11.40 -5.62
CA LEU A 4 1.76 -11.95 -4.32
C LEU A 4 2.83 -11.72 -3.25
N ARG A 5 4.11 -11.74 -3.62
CA ARG A 5 5.23 -11.48 -2.70
C ARG A 5 5.20 -10.03 -2.20
N GLU A 6 5.04 -9.06 -3.09
CA GLU A 6 4.94 -7.64 -2.73
C GLU A 6 3.74 -7.37 -1.82
N TYR A 7 2.58 -7.96 -2.14
CA TYR A 7 1.41 -7.88 -1.27
C TYR A 7 1.67 -8.44 0.12
N LYS A 8 2.31 -9.62 0.22
CA LYS A 8 2.69 -10.22 1.52
C LYS A 8 3.68 -9.37 2.29
N ILE A 9 4.63 -8.71 1.62
CA ILE A 9 5.53 -7.75 2.28
C ILE A 9 4.72 -6.63 2.94
N GLY A 10 3.72 -6.09 2.24
CA GLY A 10 2.78 -5.12 2.81
C GLY A 10 2.08 -5.62 4.07
N GLN A 11 1.58 -6.86 4.05
CA GLN A 11 0.92 -7.47 5.21
C GLN A 11 1.86 -7.63 6.42
N VAL A 12 3.09 -8.10 6.18
CA VAL A 12 4.11 -8.22 7.24
C VAL A 12 4.45 -6.86 7.83
N LEU A 13 4.59 -5.82 7.00
CA LEU A 13 4.81 -4.45 7.48
C LEU A 13 3.61 -3.95 8.30
N ARG A 14 2.38 -4.26 7.88
CA ARG A 14 1.19 -3.90 8.65
C ARG A 14 1.19 -4.55 10.02
N GLU A 15 1.43 -5.85 10.09
CA GLU A 15 1.48 -6.60 11.36
C GLU A 15 2.58 -6.06 12.28
N GLN A 16 3.77 -5.79 11.74
CA GLN A 16 4.92 -5.33 12.52
C GLN A 16 4.74 -3.91 13.10
N TYR A 17 4.04 -3.04 12.37
CA TYR A 17 3.87 -1.62 12.73
C TYR A 17 2.42 -1.24 13.03
N ASP A 18 1.55 -2.20 13.36
CA ASP A 18 0.12 -1.97 13.56
C ASP A 18 -0.14 -0.89 14.61
N GLY A 19 0.60 -0.91 15.72
CA GLY A 19 0.50 0.10 16.77
C GLY A 19 0.98 1.50 16.37
N PHE A 20 1.82 1.63 15.34
CA PHE A 20 2.26 2.92 14.80
C PHE A 20 1.24 3.48 13.80
N PHE A 21 0.70 2.63 12.92
CA PHE A 21 -0.27 3.06 11.91
C PHE A 21 -1.67 3.30 12.48
N GLY A 22 -2.03 2.59 13.55
CA GLY A 22 -3.37 2.63 14.12
C GLY A 22 -4.44 2.04 13.19
N THR A 23 -5.70 2.20 13.56
CA THR A 23 -6.84 1.53 12.90
C THR A 23 -7.17 2.08 11.51
N TYR A 24 -6.87 3.36 11.26
CA TYR A 24 -7.31 4.08 10.06
C TYR A 24 -6.11 4.53 9.23
N TYR A 25 -6.20 4.36 7.91
CA TYR A 25 -5.23 4.92 6.99
C TYR A 25 -5.33 6.46 6.97
N GLN A 26 -4.19 7.14 7.10
CA GLN A 26 -4.09 8.60 6.99
C GLN A 26 -3.09 8.97 5.88
N PRO A 27 -3.47 9.77 4.88
CA PRO A 27 -2.58 10.13 3.76
C PRO A 27 -1.28 10.83 4.15
N SER A 28 -1.24 11.53 5.29
CA SER A 28 -0.05 12.22 5.79
C SER A 28 0.98 11.28 6.45
N MET A 29 0.61 10.03 6.74
CA MET A 29 1.43 9.11 7.53
C MET A 29 2.43 8.32 6.69
N VAL A 30 2.18 8.17 5.39
CA VAL A 30 3.04 7.40 4.48
C VAL A 30 3.29 8.18 3.20
N TYR A 31 4.56 8.17 2.80
CA TYR A 31 5.01 8.68 1.51
C TYR A 31 5.52 7.50 0.66
N GLY A 32 4.72 7.05 -0.31
CA GLY A 32 5.08 5.96 -1.21
C GLY A 32 5.84 6.47 -2.42
N GLN A 33 7.10 6.04 -2.59
CA GLN A 33 7.93 6.41 -3.73
C GLN A 33 8.59 5.20 -4.40
N SER A 34 8.62 5.17 -5.73
CA SER A 34 9.40 4.20 -6.51
C SER A 34 10.04 4.85 -7.75
N THR A 35 10.90 4.09 -8.45
CA THR A 35 11.31 4.47 -9.81
C THR A 35 10.12 4.43 -10.78
N SER A 36 10.22 5.12 -11.92
CA SER A 36 9.18 5.19 -12.95
C SER A 36 9.14 3.97 -13.88
N LEU A 37 9.61 2.82 -13.41
CA LEU A 37 9.60 1.56 -14.16
C LEU A 37 8.29 0.82 -13.85
N PRO A 38 7.58 0.27 -14.85
CA PRO A 38 6.28 -0.38 -14.61
C PRO A 38 6.31 -1.44 -13.50
N ARG A 39 7.41 -2.21 -13.39
CA ARG A 39 7.57 -3.24 -12.36
C ARG A 39 7.60 -2.66 -10.94
N THR A 40 8.27 -1.53 -10.72
CA THR A 40 8.45 -0.93 -9.39
C THR A 40 7.20 -0.16 -8.98
N GLN A 41 6.52 0.48 -9.93
CA GLN A 41 5.21 1.09 -9.71
C GLN A 41 4.18 0.04 -9.25
N MET A 42 4.09 -1.09 -9.95
CA MET A 42 3.20 -2.19 -9.58
C MET A 42 3.58 -2.81 -8.22
N SER A 43 4.88 -3.02 -7.95
CA SER A 43 5.33 -3.53 -6.66
C SER A 43 4.91 -2.59 -5.51
N LEU A 44 5.14 -1.28 -5.64
CA LEU A 44 4.76 -0.29 -4.63
C LEU A 44 3.25 -0.34 -4.35
N GLN A 45 2.42 -0.36 -5.38
CA GLN A 45 0.97 -0.44 -5.23
C GLN A 45 0.52 -1.70 -4.47
N LEU A 46 1.18 -2.83 -4.72
CA LEU A 46 0.85 -4.09 -4.06
C LEU A 46 1.27 -4.11 -2.59
N VAL A 47 2.45 -3.56 -2.28
CA VAL A 47 2.89 -3.37 -0.88
C VAL A 47 1.88 -2.50 -0.15
N LEU A 48 1.48 -1.37 -0.73
CA LEU A 48 0.52 -0.44 -0.11
C LEU A 48 -0.87 -1.07 0.07
N ALA A 49 -1.32 -1.89 -0.88
CA ALA A 49 -2.57 -2.64 -0.75
C ALA A 49 -2.54 -3.66 0.39
N GLY A 50 -1.40 -4.31 0.64
CA GLY A 50 -1.21 -5.20 1.79
C GLY A 50 -1.03 -4.45 3.11
N LEU A 51 -0.44 -3.25 3.05
CA LEU A 51 -0.17 -2.41 4.20
C LEU A 51 -1.45 -1.73 4.75
N PHE A 52 -2.39 -1.37 3.86
CA PHE A 52 -3.60 -0.63 4.21
C PHE A 52 -4.88 -1.32 3.71
N PRO A 53 -5.29 -2.43 4.34
CA PRO A 53 -6.62 -2.99 4.10
C PRO A 53 -7.69 -1.99 4.58
N PRO A 54 -8.78 -1.75 3.84
CA PRO A 54 -9.85 -0.88 4.29
C PRO A 54 -10.55 -1.45 5.54
N ASN A 55 -10.73 -0.60 6.55
CA ASN A 55 -11.69 -0.85 7.62
C ASN A 55 -13.12 -0.49 7.17
N GLN A 56 -14.12 -0.81 8.01
CA GLN A 56 -15.53 -0.59 7.68
C GLN A 56 -15.87 0.87 7.35
N GLU A 57 -15.19 1.84 7.96
CA GLU A 57 -15.45 3.27 7.75
C GLU A 57 -14.79 3.82 6.49
N GLN A 58 -13.63 3.29 6.10
CA GLN A 58 -12.87 3.74 4.94
C GLN A 58 -13.17 2.91 3.67
N MET A 59 -14.02 1.89 3.78
CA MET A 59 -14.46 1.09 2.66
C MET A 59 -15.40 1.88 1.74
N TRP A 60 -14.85 2.43 0.66
CA TRP A 60 -15.60 3.18 -0.35
C TRP A 60 -16.38 2.26 -1.32
N ASN A 61 -15.96 1.00 -1.47
CA ASN A 61 -16.59 0.01 -2.35
C ASN A 61 -16.74 -1.34 -1.63
N PRO A 62 -17.97 -1.81 -1.38
CA PRO A 62 -18.23 -3.10 -0.72
C PRO A 62 -17.71 -4.32 -1.47
N HIS A 63 -17.52 -4.21 -2.79
CA HIS A 63 -17.07 -5.31 -3.65
C HIS A 63 -15.57 -5.26 -3.96
N LEU A 64 -14.87 -4.22 -3.50
CA LEU A 64 -13.45 -4.01 -3.74
C LEU A 64 -12.77 -3.50 -2.46
N PRO A 65 -12.24 -4.40 -1.61
CA PRO A 65 -11.59 -4.05 -0.36
C PRO A 65 -10.17 -3.49 -0.62
N TRP A 66 -10.12 -2.30 -1.19
CA TRP A 66 -8.88 -1.58 -1.52
C TRP A 66 -9.04 -0.08 -1.25
N LEU A 67 -7.96 0.55 -0.77
CA LEU A 67 -7.87 1.99 -0.58
C LEU A 67 -6.94 2.64 -1.61
N PRO A 68 -7.33 3.79 -2.21
CA PRO A 68 -6.41 4.59 -2.99
C PRO A 68 -5.35 5.23 -2.10
N VAL A 69 -4.08 4.93 -2.37
CA VAL A 69 -2.91 5.52 -1.70
C VAL A 69 -2.11 6.34 -2.72
N ALA A 70 -1.74 7.57 -2.35
CA ALA A 70 -0.93 8.42 -3.21
C ALA A 70 0.47 7.84 -3.40
N THR A 71 0.99 7.90 -4.62
CA THR A 71 2.31 7.35 -4.98
C THR A 71 3.08 8.34 -5.84
N HIS A 72 4.39 8.36 -5.66
CA HIS A 72 5.32 9.24 -6.38
C HIS A 72 6.32 8.43 -7.17
N TYR A 73 6.57 8.83 -8.41
CA TYR A 73 7.48 8.14 -9.31
C TYR A 73 8.59 9.05 -9.76
N VAL A 74 9.83 8.59 -9.59
CA VAL A 74 11.04 9.32 -9.99
C VAL A 74 11.67 8.59 -11.19
N PRO A 75 12.18 9.30 -12.22
CA PRO A 75 12.87 8.67 -13.33
C PRO A 75 13.94 7.68 -12.85
N ALA A 76 13.97 6.48 -13.44
CA ALA A 76 15.09 5.59 -13.23
C ALA A 76 16.35 6.18 -13.89
N GLU A 77 17.47 6.18 -13.17
CA GLU A 77 18.79 6.45 -13.75
C GLU A 77 19.19 5.39 -14.78
#